data_AF-A0A941VTJ1-F1
#
_entry.id   AF-A0A941VTJ1-F1
#
_cell.length_a   1.000
_cell.length_b   1.000
_cell.length_c   1.000
_cell.angle_alpha   90.00
_cell.angle_beta   90.00
_cell.angle_gamma   90.00
#
_symmetry.space_group_name_H-M   'P 1'
#
loop_
_entity.id
_entity.type
_entity.pdbx_description
1 polymer ?
#
loop_
_entity_poly.entity_id
_entity_poly.type
_entity_poly.pdbx_seq_one_letter_code
_entity_poly.pdbx_strand_id
1 'polypeptide(L)' 'AIAALPPGCRTVFVLHDVEGWPHDEIAAQLNLAVGTCKAHLFRARRLLRVQLG' A
#
# COMPACT_ATOMS: atom_id res chain seq x y z
N ALA A 1 11.75 3.50 -7.28
CA ALA A 1 11.00 4.02 -6.11
C ALA A 1 10.13 2.95 -5.45
N ILE A 2 9.23 2.24 -6.15
CA ILE A 2 8.33 1.24 -5.55
C ILE A 2 9.07 0.09 -4.83
N ALA A 3 10.18 -0.39 -5.39
CA ALA A 3 10.98 -1.43 -4.76
C ALA A 3 11.59 -1.02 -3.40
N ALA A 4 11.76 0.29 -3.16
CA ALA A 4 12.30 0.84 -1.92
C ALA A 4 11.23 1.02 -0.81
N LEU A 5 9.96 0.73 -1.11
CA LEU A 5 8.90 0.75 -0.10
C LEU A 5 9.06 -0.43 0.87
N PRO A 6 8.72 -0.24 2.16
CA PRO A 6 8.61 -1.34 3.10
C PRO A 6 7.67 -2.43 2.56
N PRO A 7 7.95 -3.73 2.80
CA PRO A 7 7.24 -4.84 2.16
C PRO A 7 5.72 -4.72 2.25
N GLY A 8 5.18 -4.47 3.44
CA GLY A 8 3.73 -4.33 3.64
C GLY A 8 3.14 -3.09 2.96
N CYS A 9 3.89 -1.99 2.85
CA CYS A 9 3.43 -0.79 2.13
C CYS A 9 3.44 -1.03 0.62
N ARG A 10 4.47 -1.72 0.13
CA ARG A 10 4.62 -2.09 -1.29
C ARG A 10 3.48 -2.98 -1.76
N THR A 11 3.19 -4.06 -1.03
CA THR A 11 2.12 -5.00 -1.41
C THR A 11 0.77 -4.31 -1.47
N VAL A 12 0.42 -3.53 -0.44
CA VAL A 12 -0.85 -2.79 -0.40
C VAL A 12 -0.93 -1.75 -1.51
N PHE A 13 0.16 -1.04 -1.79
CA PHE A 13 0.21 -0.06 -2.88
C PHE A 13 0.02 -0.70 -4.25
N VAL A 14 0.68 -1.82 -4.54
CA VAL A 14 0.53 -2.51 -5.83
C VAL A 14 -0.90 -3.02 -5.98
N LEU A 15 -1.44 -3.74 -5.00
CA LEU A 15 -2.79 -4.28 -5.09
C LEU A 15 -3.85 -3.18 -5.28
N HIS A 16 -3.72 -2.04 -4.59
CA HIS A 16 -4.71 -0.97 -4.68
C HIS A 16 -4.48 -0.04 -5.89
N ASP A 17 -3.32 0.62 -5.97
CA ASP A 17 -3.06 1.68 -6.95
C ASP A 17 -2.68 1.13 -8.34
N VAL A 18 -2.21 -0.13 -8.44
CA VAL A 18 -1.85 -0.76 -9.73
C VAL A 18 -2.92 -1.76 -10.19
N GLU A 19 -3.35 -2.66 -9.30
CA GLU A 19 -4.31 -3.72 -9.64
C GLU A 19 -5.78 -3.31 -9.41
N GLY A 20 -6.04 -2.19 -8.74
CA GLY A 20 -7.40 -1.67 -8.53
C GLY A 20 -8.22 -2.36 -7.44
N TRP A 21 -7.60 -3.13 -6.55
CA TRP A 21 -8.30 -3.86 -5.49
C TRP A 21 -8.80 -2.91 -4.40
N PRO A 22 -10.00 -3.15 -3.84
CA PRO A 22 -10.53 -2.35 -2.75
C PRO A 22 -9.85 -2.71 -1.41
N HIS A 23 -9.86 -1.78 -0.47
CA HIS A 23 -9.07 -1.88 0.78
C HIS A 23 -9.49 -3.03 1.69
N ASP A 24 -10.78 -3.34 1.70
CA ASP A 24 -11.41 -4.43 2.44
C ASP A 24 -10.99 -5.80 1.89
N GLU A 25 -10.96 -5.98 0.57
CA GLU A 25 -10.46 -7.21 -0.05
C GLU A 25 -8.96 -7.40 0.22
N ILE A 26 -8.16 -6.35 0.09
CA ILE A 26 -6.71 -6.42 0.40
C ILE A 26 -6.49 -6.75 1.89
N ALA A 27 -7.25 -6.11 2.78
CA ALA A 27 -7.16 -6.34 4.21
C ALA A 27 -7.52 -7.78 4.57
N ALA A 28 -8.59 -8.33 3.99
CA ALA A 28 -8.98 -9.73 4.17
C ALA A 28 -7.90 -10.68 3.63
N GLN A 29 -7.41 -10.44 2.41
CA GLN A 29 -6.40 -11.27 1.74
C GLN A 29 -5.07 -11.30 2.50
N LEU A 30 -4.67 -10.18 3.10
CA LEU A 30 -3.42 -10.06 3.85
C LEU A 30 -3.58 -10.33 5.35
N ASN A 31 -4.78 -10.69 5.80
CA ASN A 31 -5.14 -10.85 7.22
C ASN A 31 -4.74 -9.62 8.07
N LEU A 32 -5.06 -8.43 7.58
CA LEU A 32 -4.81 -7.14 8.20
C LEU A 32 -6.12 -6.46 8.57
N ALA A 33 -6.08 -5.52 9.52
CA ALA A 33 -7.17 -4.58 9.70
C ALA A 33 -7.26 -3.62 8.49
N VAL A 34 -8.48 -3.25 8.08
CA VAL A 34 -8.70 -2.27 6.99
C VAL A 34 -7.98 -0.94 7.29
N GLY A 35 -7.94 -0.52 8.56
CA GLY A 35 -7.18 0.65 9.00
C GLY A 35 -5.67 0.53 8.74
N THR A 36 -5.09 -0.66 8.96
CA THR A 36 -3.68 -0.95 8.66
C THR A 36 -3.43 -0.88 7.15
N CYS A 37 -4.33 -1.42 6.34
CA CYS A 37 -4.24 -1.32 4.88
C CYS A 37 -4.23 0.15 4.42
N LYS A 38 -5.15 0.98 4.92
CA LYS A 38 -5.17 2.43 4.63
C LYS A 38 -3.89 3.14 5.09
N ALA A 39 -3.36 2.80 6.27
CA ALA A 39 -2.12 3.38 6.78
C ALA A 39 -0.89 3.01 5.94
N HIS A 40 -0.81 1.74 5.50
CA HIS A 40 0.23 1.26 4.60
C HIS A 40 0.20 2.00 3.26
N LEU A 41 -0.99 2.19 2.69
CA LEU A 41 -1.19 2.90 1.44
C LEU A 41 -0.79 4.38 1.54
N PHE A 42 -1.21 5.06 2.61
CA PHE A 42 -0.82 6.43 2.90
C PHE A 42 0.70 6.58 3.02
N ARG A 43 1.34 5.68 3.77
CA ARG A 43 2.80 5.67 3.95
C ARG A 43 3.53 5.40 2.63
N ALA A 44 3.03 4.47 1.80
CA ALA A 44 3.58 4.19 0.48
C ALA A 44 3.59 5.45 -0.41
N ARG A 45 2.45 6.13 -0.54
CA ARG A 45 2.33 7.35 -1.34
C ARG A 45 3.24 8.47 -0.85
N ARG A 46 3.35 8.65 0.47
CA ARG A 46 4.25 9.67 1.05
C ARG A 46 5.71 9.39 0.72
N LEU A 47 6.15 8.14 0.83
CA LEU A 47 7.53 7.75 0.51
C LEU A 47 7.83 7.89 -0.99
N LEU A 48 6.90 7.49 -1.85
CA LEU A 48 7.05 7.67 -3.30
C LEU A 48 7.14 9.13 -3.68
N ARG A 49 6.32 10.01 -3.08
CA ARG A 49 6.37 11.45 -3.34
C ARG A 49 7.71 12.08 -2.92
N VAL A 50 8.33 11.61 -1.84
CA VAL A 50 9.66 12.09 -1.41
C VAL A 50 10.78 11.55 -2.30
N GLN A 51 10.61 10.39 -2.94
CA GLN A 51 11.64 9.80 -3.81
C GLN A 51 11.55 10.26 -5.27
N LEU A 52 10.38 10.74 -5.70
CA LEU A 52 10.11 11.14 -7.09
C LEU A 52 9.97 12.67 -7.26
N GLY A 53 9.96 13.42 -6.17
CA GLY A 53 10.05 14.88 -6.15
C GLY A 53 11.42 15.30 -5.67
#